data_AF-A0A6J5VUC4-F1
#
_entry.id   AF-A0A6J5VUC4-F1
#
_cell.length_a   1.000
_cell.length_b   1.000
_cell.length_c   1.000
_cell.angle_alpha   90.00
_cell.angle_beta   90.00
_cell.angle_gamma   90.00
#
_symmetry.space_group_name_H-M   'P 1'
#
loop_
_entity.id
_entity.type
_entity.pdbx_description
1 polymer ?
#
loop_
_entity_poly.entity_id
_entity_poly.type
_entity_poly.pdbx_seq_one_letter_code
_entity_poly.pdbx_strand_id
1 'polypeptide(L)'
;MNRIAVRSVVGGLRGGQTQNCNSYISTAVPLTPLDGAEFLHSLKGDVGTRMMSTVPQSAKTVEERRKSKSSVSDDAKKGSDRVVVSDYWGIYRPKITRGDVSEWTWNCFMPWDTYKPDLSIDLSKHHVPKMFMDRFAYRTVKVLRMPTDIFFKRRYGCRAMMLETVAAVPGIVGGMLLHLRSLRKFQQSGGWVKALLEEAENERMHLMTMVELVQPMWYERLLVLLVQGVFFNAFFVLYLLSPKLAHRIVGYLEEEAIHSYTEYLKDIDSGKIENVQAPAIAIDYWRLPKDATLRDVITVIRADEAHHRDVNHYASDIQFQGKELREAPAPFDYH
;
A
#
# COMPACT_ATOMS: atom_id res chain seq x y z
N MET A 1 -13.56 -0.49 58.46
CA MET A 1 -14.72 0.32 58.89
C MET A 1 -14.43 1.79 58.62
N ASN A 2 -15.34 2.44 57.89
CA ASN A 2 -15.31 3.84 57.48
C ASN A 2 -15.36 4.80 58.69
N ARG A 3 -14.68 5.97 58.60
CA ARG A 3 -15.29 7.31 58.51
C ARG A 3 -14.27 8.45 58.74
N ILE A 4 -14.07 9.21 57.66
CA ILE A 4 -14.10 10.69 57.54
C ILE A 4 -13.94 11.52 58.82
N ALA A 5 -12.96 12.44 58.81
CA ALA A 5 -13.06 13.75 59.46
C ALA A 5 -12.31 14.81 58.63
N VAL A 6 -13.07 15.78 58.13
CA VAL A 6 -12.61 17.02 57.49
C VAL A 6 -12.39 18.06 58.60
N ARG A 7 -11.28 18.80 58.56
CA ARG A 7 -11.21 20.14 59.17
C ARG A 7 -10.30 21.07 58.35
N SER A 8 -10.92 22.11 57.85
CA SER A 8 -10.31 23.32 57.30
C SER A 8 -9.94 24.26 58.45
N VAL A 9 -8.78 24.94 58.35
CA VAL A 9 -8.51 26.20 59.05
C VAL A 9 -7.88 27.17 58.07
N VAL A 10 -8.48 28.36 58.05
CA VAL A 10 -8.18 29.58 57.30
C VAL A 10 -7.11 30.41 58.03
N GLY A 11 -6.31 31.14 57.26
CA GLY A 11 -5.57 32.34 57.68
C GLY A 11 -4.20 32.39 56.99
N GLY A 12 -3.81 33.39 56.22
CA GLY A 12 -4.37 34.71 55.94
C GLY A 12 -3.21 35.70 55.75
N LEU A 13 -3.27 36.50 54.68
CA LEU A 13 -2.55 37.78 54.44
C LEU A 13 -1.03 37.64 54.18
N ARG A 14 -0.38 38.35 53.25
CA ARG A 14 -0.57 39.71 52.71
C ARG A 14 0.36 39.83 51.46
N GLY A 15 -0.12 40.23 50.29
CA GLY A 15 0.13 41.57 49.70
C GLY A 15 1.41 41.60 48.82
N GLY A 16 1.44 42.13 47.59
CA GLY A 16 0.47 42.77 46.72
C GLY A 16 1.16 43.30 45.44
N GLN A 17 0.34 43.53 44.40
CA GLN A 17 0.47 44.48 43.25
C GLN A 17 1.72 44.42 42.35
N THR A 18 1.63 44.43 41.01
CA THR A 18 0.85 45.27 40.07
C THR A 18 0.60 44.50 38.74
N GLN A 19 -0.65 44.29 38.28
CA GLN A 19 -1.45 45.09 37.32
C GLN A 19 -0.81 45.39 35.95
N ASN A 20 -1.36 44.79 34.88
CA ASN A 20 -2.01 45.54 33.79
C ASN A 20 -2.87 44.62 32.89
N CYS A 21 -4.19 44.86 32.92
CA CYS A 21 -5.18 44.41 31.95
C CYS A 21 -5.64 45.64 31.17
N ASN A 22 -5.83 45.51 29.85
CA ASN A 22 -6.68 46.43 29.08
C ASN A 22 -7.69 45.60 28.28
N SER A 23 -8.95 45.72 28.68
CA SER A 23 -10.15 45.49 27.87
C SER A 23 -10.71 46.86 27.44
N TYR A 24 -11.90 46.86 26.81
CA TYR A 24 -12.71 47.98 26.26
C TYR A 24 -12.60 48.12 24.73
N ILE A 25 -13.67 48.18 23.91
CA ILE A 25 -15.12 48.35 24.11
C ILE A 25 -15.87 47.80 22.88
N SER A 26 -17.08 47.29 23.12
CA SER A 26 -18.11 46.96 22.13
C SER A 26 -19.15 48.10 22.11
N THR A 27 -19.64 48.49 20.94
CA THR A 27 -20.82 49.36 20.78
C THR A 27 -21.84 48.69 19.85
N ALA A 28 -23.05 48.49 20.37
CA ALA A 28 -24.25 48.07 19.67
C ALA A 28 -25.24 49.24 19.50
N VAL A 29 -26.40 48.96 18.87
CA VAL A 29 -27.76 49.62 18.92
C VAL A 29 -28.24 50.08 17.51
N PRO A 30 -29.53 49.96 17.07
CA PRO A 30 -30.59 48.94 17.30
C PRO A 30 -31.64 48.67 16.13
N LEU A 31 -32.43 47.57 16.25
CA LEU A 31 -33.91 47.35 16.01
C LEU A 31 -34.60 47.56 14.61
N THR A 32 -35.03 46.51 13.84
CA THR A 32 -36.31 45.68 13.78
C THR A 32 -37.45 46.22 12.85
N PRO A 33 -38.53 45.48 12.48
CA PRO A 33 -38.74 44.04 12.09
C PRO A 33 -39.73 43.81 10.90
N LEU A 34 -39.95 42.56 10.46
CA LEU A 34 -41.24 41.92 10.00
C LEU A 34 -40.91 40.52 9.44
N ASP A 35 -41.27 39.42 10.14
CA ASP A 35 -42.52 38.61 10.04
C ASP A 35 -42.36 37.48 8.99
N GLY A 36 -42.63 36.20 9.21
CA GLY A 36 -43.16 35.41 10.31
C GLY A 36 -43.37 33.97 9.80
N ALA A 37 -43.17 32.97 10.68
CA ALA A 37 -43.86 31.67 10.72
C ALA A 37 -43.62 30.65 9.54
N GLU A 38 -43.49 29.34 9.68
CA GLU A 38 -43.81 28.38 10.74
C GLU A 38 -42.83 27.19 10.67
N PHE A 39 -42.52 26.66 11.85
CA PHE A 39 -41.80 25.42 12.09
C PHE A 39 -42.77 24.45 12.81
N LEU A 40 -42.97 23.26 12.24
CA LEU A 40 -43.25 21.94 12.86
C LEU A 40 -44.25 21.14 12.02
N HIS A 41 -43.84 19.95 11.55
CA HIS A 41 -44.48 18.69 11.97
C HIS A 41 -43.74 17.45 11.39
N SER A 42 -43.24 16.63 12.32
CA SER A 42 -43.34 15.16 12.39
C SER A 42 -43.49 14.36 11.08
N LEU A 43 -42.53 13.48 10.78
CA LEU A 43 -42.79 12.25 10.02
C LEU A 43 -42.12 11.02 10.67
N LYS A 44 -42.96 10.18 11.26
CA LYS A 44 -42.75 8.74 11.47
C LYS A 44 -43.11 8.00 10.17
N GLY A 45 -42.28 6.99 9.85
CA GLY A 45 -42.39 5.86 8.92
C GLY A 45 -43.55 5.71 7.92
N ASP A 46 -43.26 5.24 6.71
CA ASP A 46 -43.47 3.82 6.37
C ASP A 46 -42.77 3.39 5.06
N VAL A 47 -42.66 2.06 4.90
CA VAL A 47 -42.00 1.17 3.92
C VAL A 47 -42.35 1.38 2.43
N GLY A 48 -41.41 1.09 1.50
CA GLY A 48 -41.78 0.67 0.13
C GLY A 48 -40.76 0.83 -1.03
N THR A 49 -40.03 -0.26 -1.33
CA THR A 49 -39.47 -0.81 -2.59
C THR A 49 -39.41 -0.08 -3.97
N ARG A 50 -38.32 -0.41 -4.72
CA ARG A 50 -38.10 -0.50 -6.21
C ARG A 50 -37.63 0.76 -6.97
N MET A 51 -36.37 0.76 -7.47
CA MET A 51 -35.90 0.41 -8.84
C MET A 51 -36.47 1.29 -9.97
N MET A 52 -35.64 2.07 -10.69
CA MET A 52 -34.98 1.72 -11.96
C MET A 52 -34.36 2.95 -12.65
N SER A 53 -33.45 2.66 -13.59
CA SER A 53 -32.57 3.50 -14.40
C SER A 53 -33.21 4.64 -15.21
N THR A 54 -32.46 5.75 -15.37
CA THR A 54 -32.71 6.80 -16.37
C THR A 54 -31.79 6.64 -17.58
N VAL A 55 -32.41 6.50 -18.76
CA VAL A 55 -31.81 6.68 -20.10
C VAL A 55 -31.68 8.19 -20.38
N PRO A 56 -30.61 8.71 -21.02
CA PRO A 56 -30.59 10.10 -21.46
C PRO A 56 -31.23 10.26 -22.86
N GLN A 57 -32.02 11.32 -22.94
CA GLN A 57 -32.84 11.76 -24.05
C GLN A 57 -31.99 12.42 -25.17
N SER A 58 -32.43 12.20 -26.41
CA SER A 58 -31.91 12.78 -27.65
C SER A 58 -31.97 14.32 -27.67
N ALA A 59 -30.88 14.97 -28.09
CA ALA A 59 -30.87 16.36 -28.52
C ALA A 59 -30.75 16.43 -30.04
N LYS A 60 -31.82 16.92 -30.69
CA LYS A 60 -31.83 17.41 -32.07
C LYS A 60 -30.98 18.67 -32.15
N THR A 61 -30.23 18.87 -33.24
CA THR A 61 -30.51 19.87 -34.30
C THR A 61 -29.37 19.86 -35.33
N VAL A 62 -29.74 20.19 -36.58
CA VAL A 62 -28.92 20.54 -37.75
C VAL A 62 -28.68 19.39 -38.72
N GLU A 63 -29.60 19.28 -39.66
CA GLU A 63 -29.35 18.66 -40.96
C GLU A 63 -29.28 19.75 -42.04
N GLU A 64 -28.45 19.48 -43.04
CA GLU A 64 -28.42 20.05 -44.40
C GLU A 64 -27.48 21.24 -44.69
N ARG A 65 -26.33 20.97 -45.34
CA ARG A 65 -26.18 21.10 -46.82
C ARG A 65 -24.77 20.77 -47.34
N ARG A 66 -24.77 20.11 -48.52
CA ARG A 66 -23.78 20.11 -49.64
C ARG A 66 -22.73 18.98 -49.76
N LYS A 67 -23.10 18.06 -50.66
CA LYS A 67 -22.28 17.24 -51.59
C LYS A 67 -20.90 17.80 -51.96
N SER A 68 -19.88 16.91 -52.00
CA SER A 68 -19.18 16.53 -53.25
C SER A 68 -18.17 15.38 -53.07
N LYS A 69 -18.37 14.30 -53.87
CA LYS A 69 -17.40 13.41 -54.59
C LYS A 69 -15.94 13.35 -54.09
N SER A 70 -15.25 12.21 -53.98
CA SER A 70 -15.13 11.12 -54.97
C SER A 70 -14.44 9.85 -54.44
N SER A 71 -14.97 8.68 -54.82
CA SER A 71 -14.30 7.43 -55.21
C SER A 71 -12.97 7.01 -54.55
N VAL A 72 -12.98 5.87 -53.85
CA VAL A 72 -12.13 4.70 -54.18
C VAL A 72 -12.89 3.43 -53.81
N SER A 73 -12.84 2.48 -54.75
CA SER A 73 -13.49 1.18 -54.83
C SER A 73 -13.08 0.17 -53.75
N ASP A 74 -14.07 -0.61 -53.32
CA ASP A 74 -13.90 -1.92 -52.69
C ASP A 74 -13.12 -2.87 -53.61
N ASP A 75 -12.10 -3.52 -53.06
CA ASP A 75 -11.69 -4.84 -53.50
C ASP A 75 -11.39 -5.71 -52.28
N ALA A 76 -12.25 -6.67 -52.04
CA ALA A 76 -12.15 -7.64 -50.97
C ALA A 76 -11.21 -8.78 -51.38
N LYS A 77 -10.25 -9.15 -50.52
CA LYS A 77 -9.80 -10.54 -50.38
C LYS A 77 -9.18 -10.85 -49.01
N LYS A 78 -10.00 -11.59 -48.24
CA LYS A 78 -9.79 -12.39 -47.02
C LYS A 78 -8.35 -12.78 -46.62
N GLY A 79 -8.05 -12.59 -45.33
CA GLY A 79 -7.02 -13.30 -44.57
C GLY A 79 -7.25 -13.18 -43.05
N SER A 80 -7.87 -14.24 -42.48
CA SER A 80 -7.98 -14.69 -41.07
C SER A 80 -7.99 -13.70 -39.89
N ASP A 81 -9.07 -13.79 -39.10
CA ASP A 81 -9.19 -13.45 -37.67
C ASP A 81 -8.54 -12.15 -37.19
N ARG A 82 -9.09 -11.03 -37.64
CA ARG A 82 -9.13 -9.85 -36.78
C ARG A 82 -10.27 -10.06 -35.79
N VAL A 83 -9.91 -10.42 -34.56
CA VAL A 83 -10.80 -10.24 -33.41
C VAL A 83 -11.26 -8.78 -33.45
N VAL A 84 -12.52 -8.58 -33.84
CA VAL A 84 -13.16 -7.26 -33.85
C VAL A 84 -13.36 -6.87 -32.39
N VAL A 85 -12.38 -6.18 -31.83
CA VAL A 85 -12.48 -5.55 -30.51
C VAL A 85 -13.28 -4.26 -30.69
N SER A 86 -14.29 -4.06 -29.85
CA SER A 86 -15.26 -2.97 -29.93
C SER A 86 -14.62 -1.56 -29.92
N ASP A 87 -14.93 -0.76 -30.94
CA ASP A 87 -14.46 0.63 -31.15
C ASP A 87 -15.02 1.67 -30.16
N TYR A 88 -15.90 1.28 -29.22
CA TYR A 88 -16.57 2.26 -28.34
C TYR A 88 -15.61 2.96 -27.34
N TRP A 89 -14.51 2.31 -26.95
CA TRP A 89 -13.48 2.87 -26.04
C TRP A 89 -12.14 3.20 -26.72
N GLY A 90 -11.98 2.89 -28.01
CA GLY A 90 -10.76 3.23 -28.78
C GLY A 90 -9.43 2.80 -28.15
N ILE A 91 -9.38 1.68 -27.41
CA ILE A 91 -8.18 1.26 -26.67
C ILE A 91 -7.15 0.66 -27.63
N TYR A 92 -6.39 1.54 -28.28
CA TYR A 92 -5.14 1.19 -28.94
C TYR A 92 -4.02 1.25 -27.89
N ARG A 93 -3.33 0.12 -27.66
CA ARG A 93 -2.07 0.17 -26.91
C ARG A 93 -0.96 0.58 -27.86
N PRO A 94 -0.31 1.74 -27.66
CA PRO A 94 0.91 2.03 -28.39
C PRO A 94 1.93 0.94 -28.08
N LYS A 95 2.63 0.44 -29.11
CA LYS A 95 3.73 -0.49 -28.93
C LYS A 95 4.85 0.22 -28.19
N ILE A 96 5.00 -0.09 -26.90
CA ILE A 96 6.10 0.43 -26.09
C ILE A 96 7.33 -0.39 -26.45
N THR A 97 8.44 0.29 -26.76
CA THR A 97 9.72 -0.35 -27.02
C THR A 97 10.60 -0.26 -25.79
N ARG A 98 11.42 -1.29 -25.58
CA ARG A 98 12.54 -1.28 -24.64
C ARG A 98 13.64 -0.34 -25.14
N GLY A 99 14.57 -0.02 -24.24
CA GLY A 99 15.80 0.71 -24.61
C GLY A 99 16.65 -0.01 -25.66
N ASP A 100 16.46 -1.33 -25.85
CA ASP A 100 17.09 -2.15 -26.89
C ASP A 100 16.21 -2.34 -28.16
N VAL A 101 15.18 -1.50 -28.34
CA VAL A 101 14.25 -1.48 -29.50
C VAL A 101 13.28 -2.69 -29.54
N SER A 102 13.45 -3.69 -28.69
CA SER A 102 12.52 -4.82 -28.61
C SER A 102 11.15 -4.41 -28.03
N GLU A 103 10.09 -5.13 -28.40
CA GLU A 103 8.72 -4.82 -27.94
C GLU A 103 8.57 -5.15 -26.45
N TRP A 104 7.95 -4.24 -25.68
CA TRP A 104 7.62 -4.47 -24.28
C TRP A 104 6.45 -5.43 -24.17
N THR A 105 6.67 -6.53 -23.47
CA THR A 105 5.75 -7.68 -23.41
C THR A 105 4.82 -7.65 -22.19
N TRP A 106 5.10 -6.81 -21.20
CA TRP A 106 4.40 -6.82 -19.92
C TRP A 106 3.25 -5.82 -19.89
N ASN A 107 2.09 -6.28 -19.40
CA ASN A 107 0.92 -5.44 -19.17
C ASN A 107 0.77 -5.01 -17.71
N CYS A 108 1.53 -5.63 -16.80
CA CYS A 108 1.42 -5.43 -15.35
C CYS A 108 2.40 -4.39 -14.78
N PHE A 109 3.44 -4.01 -15.53
CA PHE A 109 4.37 -2.94 -15.18
C PHE A 109 4.99 -2.37 -16.46
N MET A 110 5.48 -1.14 -16.38
CA MET A 110 6.04 -0.38 -17.50
C MET A 110 7.56 -0.26 -17.40
N PRO A 111 8.26 0.10 -18.48
CA PRO A 111 9.72 0.22 -18.46
C PRO A 111 10.26 1.19 -17.40
N TRP A 112 9.51 2.25 -17.04
CA TRP A 112 9.89 3.20 -16.01
C TRP A 112 9.64 2.72 -14.57
N ASP A 113 8.90 1.64 -14.39
CA ASP A 113 8.71 0.98 -13.08
C ASP A 113 9.86 -0.02 -12.79
N THR A 114 10.73 -0.28 -13.78
CA THR A 114 11.87 -1.19 -13.64
C THR A 114 13.12 -0.49 -13.13
N TYR A 115 13.96 -1.20 -12.39
CA TYR A 115 15.13 -0.61 -11.76
C TYR A 115 16.26 -1.61 -11.54
N LYS A 116 17.41 -1.12 -11.08
CA LYS A 116 18.53 -1.97 -10.64
C LYS A 116 18.61 -1.91 -9.12
N PRO A 117 18.40 -3.04 -8.42
CA PRO A 117 18.45 -3.07 -6.97
C PRO A 117 19.81 -2.70 -6.40
N ASP A 118 19.82 -1.98 -5.28
CA ASP A 118 21.03 -1.66 -4.53
C ASP A 118 21.49 -2.88 -3.70
N LEU A 119 22.50 -3.58 -4.20
CA LEU A 119 23.10 -4.72 -3.51
C LEU A 119 24.10 -4.32 -2.42
N SER A 120 24.39 -3.03 -2.23
CA SER A 120 25.31 -2.53 -1.20
C SER A 120 24.67 -2.36 0.18
N ILE A 121 23.35 -2.56 0.28
CA ILE A 121 22.57 -2.42 1.50
C ILE A 121 23.02 -3.39 2.61
N ASP A 122 23.06 -2.91 3.86
CA ASP A 122 23.48 -3.71 5.00
C ASP A 122 22.40 -4.73 5.40
N LEU A 123 22.63 -5.99 5.03
CA LEU A 123 21.74 -7.11 5.37
C LEU A 123 21.79 -7.52 6.85
N SER A 124 22.84 -7.12 7.58
CA SER A 124 23.06 -7.54 8.98
C SER A 124 22.42 -6.61 10.02
N LYS A 125 21.95 -5.44 9.57
CA LYS A 125 21.29 -4.45 10.42
C LYS A 125 20.04 -5.03 11.08
N HIS A 126 20.00 -4.94 12.41
CA HIS A 126 18.91 -5.36 13.26
C HIS A 126 18.46 -4.20 14.13
N HIS A 127 17.15 -3.91 14.16
CA HIS A 127 16.63 -2.90 15.08
C HIS A 127 16.50 -3.48 16.49
N VAL A 128 17.32 -3.01 17.43
CA VAL A 128 17.25 -3.47 18.83
C VAL A 128 15.96 -2.98 19.51
N PRO A 129 15.09 -3.87 20.02
CA PRO A 129 13.82 -3.46 20.63
C PRO A 129 14.02 -2.77 21.99
N LYS A 130 13.93 -1.43 22.01
CA LYS A 130 14.16 -0.63 23.22
C LYS A 130 12.88 -0.47 24.04
N MET A 131 11.78 -0.10 23.39
CA MET A 131 10.51 0.21 24.06
C MET A 131 9.62 -1.02 24.22
N PHE A 132 8.58 -0.92 25.06
CA PHE A 132 7.59 -2.00 25.25
C PHE A 132 6.94 -2.41 23.92
N MET A 133 6.55 -1.43 23.09
CA MET A 133 5.93 -1.67 21.79
C MET A 133 6.88 -2.38 20.82
N ASP A 134 8.17 -2.05 20.83
CA ASP A 134 9.16 -2.73 19.98
C ASP A 134 9.35 -4.18 20.41
N ARG A 135 9.40 -4.43 21.72
CA ARG A 135 9.48 -5.79 22.27
C ARG A 135 8.23 -6.59 21.94
N PHE A 136 7.06 -5.95 21.99
CA PHE A 136 5.80 -6.57 21.59
C PHE A 136 5.82 -6.91 20.10
N ALA A 137 6.21 -5.98 19.23
CA ALA A 137 6.32 -6.20 17.80
C ALA A 137 7.27 -7.37 17.48
N TYR A 138 8.47 -7.34 18.04
CA TYR A 138 9.48 -8.40 17.85
C TYR A 138 8.95 -9.78 18.29
N ARG A 139 8.32 -9.85 19.46
CA ARG A 139 7.72 -11.11 19.95
C ARG A 139 6.60 -11.59 19.05
N THR A 140 5.73 -10.69 18.57
CA THR A 140 4.66 -11.02 17.64
C THR A 140 5.22 -11.66 16.38
N VAL A 141 6.25 -11.08 15.77
CA VAL A 141 6.89 -11.63 14.57
C VAL A 141 7.51 -13.01 14.84
N LYS A 142 8.25 -13.17 15.95
CA LYS A 142 8.80 -14.48 16.32
C LYS A 142 7.72 -15.55 16.56
N VAL A 143 6.57 -15.17 17.11
CA VAL A 143 5.44 -16.07 17.29
C VAL A 143 4.79 -16.44 15.96
N LEU A 144 4.60 -15.47 15.06
CA LEU A 144 4.05 -15.69 13.71
C LEU A 144 4.96 -16.59 12.87
N ARG A 145 6.28 -16.54 13.08
CA ARG A 145 7.25 -17.40 12.39
C ARG A 145 7.16 -18.88 12.77
N MET A 146 6.80 -19.21 14.02
CA MET A 146 6.73 -20.61 14.47
C MET A 146 5.81 -21.51 13.62
N PRO A 147 4.53 -21.16 13.39
CA PRO A 147 3.64 -22.00 12.58
C PRO A 147 4.09 -22.08 11.11
N THR A 148 4.66 -21.01 10.55
CA THR A 148 5.15 -21.01 9.16
C THR A 148 6.35 -21.95 8.99
N ASP A 149 7.28 -21.94 9.94
CA ASP A 149 8.45 -22.83 9.93
C ASP A 149 8.02 -24.31 10.05
N ILE A 150 7.01 -24.61 10.88
CA ILE A 150 6.48 -25.96 11.07
C ILE A 150 5.73 -26.45 9.83
N PHE A 151 4.88 -25.60 9.23
CA PHE A 151 4.03 -25.98 8.10
C PHE A 151 4.82 -26.16 6.80
N PHE A 152 5.73 -25.23 6.49
CA PHE A 152 6.44 -25.23 5.22
C PHE A 152 7.78 -25.96 5.23
N LYS A 153 8.42 -26.11 6.40
CA LYS A 153 9.76 -26.72 6.55
C LYS A 153 10.72 -26.14 5.50
N ARG A 154 11.33 -26.99 4.66
CA ARG A 154 12.27 -26.63 3.57
C ARG A 154 11.63 -26.47 2.19
N ARG A 155 10.31 -26.34 2.07
CA ARG A 155 9.66 -26.03 0.79
C ARG A 155 9.77 -24.53 0.50
N TYR A 156 10.97 -24.05 0.17
CA TYR A 156 11.26 -22.61 0.05
C TYR A 156 10.39 -21.90 -1.00
N GLY A 157 10.19 -22.48 -2.19
CA GLY A 157 9.35 -21.86 -3.22
C GLY A 157 7.89 -21.70 -2.79
N CYS A 158 7.27 -22.74 -2.21
CA CYS A 158 5.90 -22.65 -1.69
C CYS A 158 5.79 -21.72 -0.48
N ARG A 159 6.83 -21.69 0.38
CA ARG A 159 6.91 -20.82 1.54
C ARG A 159 7.00 -19.35 1.12
N ALA A 160 7.97 -19.02 0.28
CA ALA A 160 8.19 -17.67 -0.23
C ALA A 160 6.92 -17.16 -0.89
N MET A 161 6.41 -17.89 -1.90
CA MET A 161 5.15 -17.56 -2.56
C MET A 161 3.99 -17.28 -1.58
N MET A 162 3.80 -18.11 -0.55
CA MET A 162 2.73 -17.83 0.43
C MET A 162 3.04 -16.60 1.28
N LEU A 163 4.27 -16.41 1.74
CA LEU A 163 4.65 -15.26 2.56
C LEU A 163 4.55 -13.95 1.76
N GLU A 164 4.93 -13.93 0.48
CA GLU A 164 4.78 -12.77 -0.41
C GLU A 164 3.33 -12.32 -0.54
N THR A 165 2.37 -13.25 -0.52
CA THR A 165 0.93 -12.89 -0.56
C THR A 165 0.49 -12.12 0.69
N VAL A 166 1.19 -12.28 1.80
CA VAL A 166 0.94 -11.58 3.06
C VAL A 166 1.79 -10.31 3.15
N ALA A 167 3.04 -10.35 2.68
CA ALA A 167 3.98 -9.23 2.67
C ALA A 167 3.51 -8.06 1.78
N ALA A 168 2.76 -8.33 0.71
CA ALA A 168 2.14 -7.26 -0.09
C ALA A 168 0.97 -6.52 0.59
N VAL A 169 0.44 -7.03 1.71
CA VAL A 169 -0.77 -6.46 2.35
C VAL A 169 -0.49 -5.17 3.16
N PRO A 170 0.56 -5.11 4.02
CA PRO A 170 0.86 -3.93 4.82
C PRO A 170 1.00 -2.63 4.02
N GLY A 171 1.74 -2.65 2.92
CA GLY A 171 1.93 -1.48 2.05
C GLY A 171 0.62 -0.94 1.49
N ILE A 172 -0.28 -1.82 0.99
CA ILE A 172 -1.62 -1.44 0.52
C ILE A 172 -2.45 -0.82 1.65
N VAL A 173 -2.49 -1.46 2.82
CA VAL A 173 -3.28 -0.97 3.96
C VAL A 173 -2.77 0.38 4.44
N GLY A 174 -1.45 0.53 4.62
CA GLY A 174 -0.83 1.76 5.08
C GLY A 174 -0.98 2.89 4.07
N GLY A 175 -0.70 2.62 2.78
CA GLY A 175 -0.85 3.55 1.67
C GLY A 175 -2.30 4.02 1.52
N MET A 176 -3.28 3.10 1.54
CA MET A 176 -4.70 3.42 1.45
C MET A 176 -5.16 4.29 2.63
N LEU A 177 -4.83 3.90 3.87
CA LEU A 177 -5.25 4.66 5.06
C LEU A 177 -4.61 6.05 5.10
N LEU A 178 -3.35 6.16 4.72
CA LEU A 178 -2.66 7.44 4.63
C LEU A 178 -3.20 8.31 3.49
N HIS A 179 -3.52 7.73 2.34
CA HIS A 179 -4.16 8.40 1.22
C HIS A 179 -5.50 9.01 1.64
N LEU A 180 -6.38 8.21 2.24
CA LEU A 180 -7.68 8.68 2.72
C LEU A 180 -7.55 9.73 3.82
N ARG A 181 -6.55 9.62 4.71
CA ARG A 181 -6.25 10.64 5.73
C ARG A 181 -5.80 11.96 5.08
N SER A 182 -4.94 11.90 4.07
CA SER A 182 -4.47 13.05 3.30
C SER A 182 -5.63 13.79 2.63
N LEU A 183 -6.54 13.06 1.98
CA LEU A 183 -7.75 13.62 1.36
C LEU A 183 -8.67 14.30 2.37
N ARG A 184 -9.01 13.62 3.48
CA ARG A 184 -9.94 14.19 4.49
C ARG A 184 -9.34 15.37 5.26
N LYS A 185 -8.02 15.46 5.35
CA LYS A 185 -7.32 16.56 6.04
C LYS A 185 -6.81 17.65 5.08
N PHE A 186 -6.91 17.45 3.76
CA PHE A 186 -6.31 18.32 2.75
C PHE A 186 -4.81 18.59 2.99
N GLN A 187 -4.05 17.53 3.29
CA GLN A 187 -2.63 17.62 3.66
C GLN A 187 -1.77 16.73 2.76
N GLN A 188 -0.56 17.17 2.42
CA GLN A 188 0.44 16.31 1.77
C GLN A 188 0.81 15.10 2.67
N SER A 189 1.33 14.03 2.04
CA SER A 189 1.73 12.78 2.72
C SER A 189 3.24 12.54 2.79
N GLY A 190 4.09 13.49 2.40
CA GLY A 190 5.55 13.40 2.46
C GLY A 190 6.12 12.32 1.54
N GLY A 191 5.35 11.88 0.54
CA GLY A 191 5.74 10.80 -0.35
C GLY A 191 5.37 9.39 0.12
N TRP A 192 4.95 9.23 1.37
CA TRP A 192 4.71 7.94 2.00
C TRP A 192 3.57 7.12 1.36
N VAL A 193 2.57 7.76 0.78
CA VAL A 193 1.52 7.01 0.04
C VAL A 193 2.14 6.29 -1.15
N LYS A 194 3.05 6.96 -1.87
CA LYS A 194 3.71 6.37 -3.03
C LYS A 194 4.66 5.26 -2.58
N ALA A 195 5.52 5.53 -1.61
CA ALA A 195 6.47 4.55 -1.09
C ALA A 195 5.79 3.25 -0.60
N LEU A 196 4.68 3.34 0.14
CA LEU A 196 3.98 2.15 0.65
C LEU A 196 3.23 1.37 -0.44
N LEU A 197 2.76 2.05 -1.50
CA LEU A 197 2.16 1.37 -2.64
C LEU A 197 3.22 0.74 -3.55
N GLU A 198 4.40 1.36 -3.66
CA GLU A 198 5.56 0.79 -4.36
C GLU A 198 6.12 -0.43 -3.63
N GLU A 199 6.19 -0.39 -2.30
CA GLU A 199 6.50 -1.56 -1.45
C GLU A 199 5.56 -2.72 -1.76
N ALA A 200 4.24 -2.49 -1.68
CA ALA A 200 3.27 -3.54 -1.95
C ALA A 200 3.31 -4.07 -3.39
N GLU A 201 3.63 -3.22 -4.36
CA GLU A 201 3.81 -3.64 -5.75
C GLU A 201 5.10 -4.45 -5.92
N ASN A 202 6.17 -4.08 -5.23
CA ASN A 202 7.43 -4.82 -5.24
C ASN A 202 7.26 -6.23 -4.65
N GLU A 203 6.63 -6.35 -3.49
CA GLU A 203 6.22 -7.63 -2.88
C GLU A 203 5.36 -8.48 -3.83
N ARG A 204 4.43 -7.83 -4.57
CA ARG A 204 3.63 -8.51 -5.59
C ARG A 204 4.51 -9.01 -6.74
N MET A 205 5.57 -8.30 -7.11
CA MET A 205 6.51 -8.73 -8.15
C MET A 205 7.42 -9.88 -7.68
N HIS A 206 7.74 -9.95 -6.39
CA HIS A 206 8.38 -11.13 -5.78
C HIS A 206 7.46 -12.35 -5.95
N LEU A 207 6.18 -12.22 -5.58
CA LEU A 207 5.19 -13.27 -5.76
C LEU A 207 5.07 -13.73 -7.23
N MET A 208 4.91 -12.80 -8.16
CA MET A 208 4.73 -13.15 -9.58
C MET A 208 5.97 -13.86 -10.14
N THR A 209 7.16 -13.48 -9.67
CA THR A 209 8.41 -14.17 -10.01
C THR A 209 8.43 -15.61 -9.47
N MET A 210 8.02 -15.81 -8.21
CA MET A 210 7.99 -17.14 -7.60
C MET A 210 6.95 -18.06 -8.23
N VAL A 211 5.83 -17.53 -8.70
CA VAL A 211 4.77 -18.31 -9.37
C VAL A 211 5.27 -18.92 -10.69
N GLU A 212 6.14 -18.23 -11.43
CA GLU A 212 6.78 -18.78 -12.64
C GLU A 212 7.66 -20.00 -12.33
N LEU A 213 8.18 -20.10 -11.09
CA LEU A 213 9.02 -21.22 -10.64
C LEU A 213 8.20 -22.33 -9.98
N VAL A 214 7.17 -21.97 -9.21
CA VAL A 214 6.38 -22.91 -8.41
C VAL A 214 4.90 -22.58 -8.52
N GLN A 215 4.14 -23.49 -9.13
CA GLN A 215 2.70 -23.34 -9.31
C GLN A 215 1.93 -23.78 -8.04
N PRO A 216 1.06 -22.92 -7.46
CA PRO A 216 0.30 -23.26 -6.26
C PRO A 216 -0.82 -24.26 -6.55
N MET A 217 -0.97 -25.23 -5.67
CA MET A 217 -2.11 -26.16 -5.67
C MET A 217 -3.40 -25.47 -5.19
N TRP A 218 -4.57 -26.04 -5.50
CA TRP A 218 -5.86 -25.43 -5.16
C TRP A 218 -6.05 -25.18 -3.64
N TYR A 219 -5.54 -26.07 -2.79
CA TYR A 219 -5.64 -25.93 -1.34
C TYR A 219 -4.68 -24.85 -0.80
N GLU A 220 -3.54 -24.63 -1.46
CA GLU A 220 -2.61 -23.55 -1.12
C GLU A 220 -3.24 -22.19 -1.49
N ARG A 221 -3.96 -22.12 -2.60
CA ARG A 221 -4.75 -20.92 -2.98
C ARG A 221 -5.86 -20.62 -1.99
N LEU A 222 -6.57 -21.66 -1.51
CA LEU A 222 -7.58 -21.50 -0.46
C LEU A 222 -6.96 -21.04 0.85
N LEU A 223 -5.79 -21.57 1.22
CA LEU A 223 -5.04 -21.14 2.39
C LEU A 223 -4.65 -19.66 2.29
N VAL A 224 -4.12 -19.22 1.14
CA VAL A 224 -3.80 -17.80 0.87
C VAL A 224 -5.04 -16.92 1.08
N LEU A 225 -6.21 -17.31 0.53
CA LEU A 225 -7.45 -16.55 0.70
C LEU A 225 -7.84 -16.38 2.18
N LEU A 226 -7.75 -17.47 2.97
CA LEU A 226 -8.07 -17.44 4.39
C LEU A 226 -7.07 -16.60 5.19
N VAL A 227 -5.77 -16.79 4.96
CA VAL A 227 -4.70 -16.07 5.64
C VAL A 227 -4.77 -14.58 5.32
N GLN A 228 -4.91 -14.21 4.04
CA GLN A 228 -5.10 -12.82 3.64
C GLN A 228 -6.37 -12.22 4.26
N GLY A 229 -7.48 -12.94 4.26
CA GLY A 229 -8.73 -12.49 4.88
C GLY A 229 -8.56 -12.14 6.36
N VAL A 230 -7.90 -13.00 7.14
CA VAL A 230 -7.63 -12.73 8.56
C VAL A 230 -6.59 -11.62 8.74
N PHE A 231 -5.45 -11.74 8.04
CA PHE A 231 -4.32 -10.83 8.21
C PHE A 231 -4.66 -9.40 7.77
N PHE A 232 -5.32 -9.21 6.62
CA PHE A 232 -5.76 -7.90 6.14
C PHE A 232 -6.60 -7.18 7.19
N ASN A 233 -7.63 -7.84 7.72
CA ASN A 233 -8.53 -7.23 8.71
C ASN A 233 -7.81 -6.91 10.02
N ALA A 234 -6.97 -7.84 10.52
CA ALA A 234 -6.19 -7.63 11.73
C ALA A 234 -5.18 -6.48 11.57
N PHE A 235 -4.45 -6.44 10.44
CA PHE A 235 -3.46 -5.41 10.15
C PHE A 235 -4.12 -4.05 9.90
N PHE A 236 -5.29 -4.01 9.24
CA PHE A 236 -6.09 -2.79 9.07
C PHE A 236 -6.48 -2.17 10.40
N VAL A 237 -7.04 -2.97 11.34
CA VAL A 237 -7.38 -2.49 12.69
C VAL A 237 -6.13 -2.04 13.45
N LEU A 238 -5.04 -2.82 13.37
CA LEU A 238 -3.77 -2.47 13.99
C LEU A 238 -3.24 -1.12 13.48
N TYR A 239 -3.26 -0.89 12.16
CA TYR A 239 -2.76 0.35 11.57
C TYR A 239 -3.64 1.55 11.95
N LEU A 240 -4.97 1.38 12.04
CA LEU A 240 -5.86 2.41 12.56
C LEU A 240 -5.54 2.79 14.02
N LEU A 241 -5.23 1.80 14.85
CA LEU A 241 -4.94 2.01 16.27
C LEU A 241 -3.53 2.56 16.51
N SER A 242 -2.53 2.06 15.78
CA SER A 242 -1.13 2.41 15.99
C SER A 242 -0.27 2.15 14.75
N PRO A 243 -0.18 3.12 13.81
CA PRO A 243 0.66 2.98 12.61
C PRO A 243 2.14 2.75 12.95
N LYS A 244 2.66 3.40 14.00
CA LYS A 244 4.03 3.18 14.50
C LYS A 244 4.34 1.73 14.90
N LEU A 245 3.33 1.02 15.43
CA LEU A 245 3.46 -0.39 15.78
C LEU A 245 3.36 -1.25 14.52
N ALA A 246 2.43 -0.94 13.63
CA ALA A 246 2.27 -1.63 12.36
C ALA A 246 3.58 -1.63 11.55
N HIS A 247 4.17 -0.46 11.33
CA HIS A 247 5.47 -0.35 10.66
C HIS A 247 6.58 -1.09 11.41
N ARG A 248 6.59 -1.07 12.75
CA ARG A 248 7.59 -1.83 13.52
C ARG A 248 7.47 -3.34 13.31
N ILE A 249 6.23 -3.83 13.23
CA ILE A 249 5.97 -5.25 12.97
C ILE A 249 6.45 -5.61 11.57
N VAL A 250 6.14 -4.79 10.56
CA VAL A 250 6.61 -4.98 9.18
C VAL A 250 8.14 -4.99 9.13
N GLY A 251 8.81 -4.00 9.72
CA GLY A 251 10.28 -3.97 9.77
C GLY A 251 10.91 -5.22 10.38
N TYR A 252 10.28 -5.85 11.38
CA TYR A 252 10.75 -7.14 11.89
C TYR A 252 10.36 -8.33 11.01
N LEU A 253 9.23 -8.30 10.28
CA LEU A 253 8.90 -9.32 9.28
C LEU A 253 9.97 -9.36 8.19
N GLU A 254 10.43 -8.20 7.73
CA GLU A 254 11.45 -8.14 6.68
C GLU A 254 12.81 -8.61 7.17
N GLU A 255 13.16 -8.38 8.44
CA GLU A 255 14.35 -9.01 9.04
C GLU A 255 14.29 -10.55 8.97
N GLU A 256 13.10 -11.14 9.17
CA GLU A 256 12.92 -12.58 9.01
C GLU A 256 12.92 -13.01 7.54
N ALA A 257 12.45 -12.16 6.62
CA ALA A 257 12.51 -12.40 5.18
C ALA A 257 13.96 -12.43 4.69
N ILE A 258 14.78 -11.44 5.05
CA ILE A 258 16.22 -11.37 4.74
C ILE A 258 16.94 -12.63 5.23
N HIS A 259 16.63 -13.07 6.46
CA HIS A 259 17.19 -14.31 7.01
C HIS A 259 16.75 -15.53 6.19
N SER A 260 15.48 -15.63 5.83
CA SER A 260 14.93 -16.73 5.04
C SER A 260 15.57 -16.82 3.65
N TYR A 261 15.74 -15.68 2.97
CA TYR A 261 16.42 -15.61 1.67
C TYR A 261 17.92 -15.89 1.76
N THR A 262 18.55 -15.53 2.88
CA THR A 262 19.95 -15.90 3.13
C THR A 262 20.12 -17.41 3.28
N GLU A 263 19.21 -18.10 3.97
CA GLU A 263 19.21 -19.56 4.03
C GLU A 263 18.90 -20.19 2.67
N TYR A 264 18.01 -19.59 1.88
CA TYR A 264 17.74 -20.03 0.51
C TYR A 264 19.01 -19.95 -0.35
N LEU A 265 19.73 -18.84 -0.34
CA LEU A 265 21.00 -18.70 -1.07
C LEU A 265 22.04 -19.75 -0.65
N LYS A 266 22.15 -20.06 0.65
CA LYS A 266 23.04 -21.13 1.13
C LYS A 266 22.65 -22.50 0.57
N ASP A 267 21.36 -22.80 0.47
CA ASP A 267 20.88 -24.07 -0.06
C ASP A 267 21.07 -24.16 -1.60
N ILE A 268 21.04 -23.03 -2.32
CA ILE A 268 21.45 -22.95 -3.74
C ILE A 268 22.96 -23.16 -3.87
N ASP A 269 23.77 -22.41 -3.11
CA ASP A 269 25.24 -22.46 -3.17
C ASP A 269 25.80 -23.83 -2.76
N SER A 270 25.10 -24.56 -1.88
CA SER A 270 25.44 -25.94 -1.51
C SER A 270 24.89 -27.02 -2.45
N GLY A 271 24.18 -26.63 -3.51
CA GLY A 271 23.62 -27.53 -4.52
C GLY A 271 22.40 -28.34 -4.05
N LYS A 272 21.79 -28.00 -2.91
CA LYS A 272 20.53 -28.64 -2.46
C LYS A 272 19.34 -28.19 -3.29
N ILE A 273 19.41 -26.98 -3.86
CA ILE A 273 18.42 -26.42 -4.77
C ILE A 273 19.11 -26.09 -6.08
N GLU A 274 18.48 -26.50 -7.18
CA GLU A 274 19.00 -26.26 -8.52
C GLU A 274 18.96 -24.76 -8.87
N ASN A 275 20.08 -24.23 -9.36
CA ASN A 275 20.19 -22.85 -9.79
C ASN A 275 19.71 -22.69 -11.24
N VAL A 276 18.40 -22.72 -11.45
CA VAL A 276 17.75 -22.60 -12.77
C VAL A 276 17.88 -21.19 -13.35
N GLN A 277 17.57 -21.02 -14.64
CA GLN A 277 17.52 -19.70 -15.28
C GLN A 277 16.45 -18.81 -14.64
N ALA A 278 16.75 -17.51 -14.50
CA ALA A 278 15.81 -16.54 -13.97
C ALA A 278 14.56 -16.40 -14.87
N PRO A 279 13.36 -16.29 -14.29
CA PRO A 279 12.15 -15.98 -15.05
C PRO A 279 12.28 -14.64 -15.80
N ALA A 280 11.71 -14.55 -17.01
CA ALA A 280 11.80 -13.34 -17.83
C ALA A 280 11.22 -12.10 -17.12
N ILE A 281 10.17 -12.27 -16.32
CA ILE A 281 9.57 -11.20 -15.52
C ILE A 281 10.56 -10.59 -14.53
N ALA A 282 11.40 -11.43 -13.90
CA ALA A 282 12.43 -10.99 -12.98
C ALA A 282 13.57 -10.26 -13.69
N ILE A 283 14.00 -10.80 -14.83
CA ILE A 283 15.05 -10.19 -15.66
C ILE A 283 14.66 -8.77 -16.06
N ASP A 284 13.42 -8.58 -16.52
CA ASP A 284 12.97 -7.28 -16.99
C ASP A 284 12.66 -6.31 -15.84
N TYR A 285 12.04 -6.79 -14.75
CA TYR A 285 11.67 -5.94 -13.61
C TYR A 285 12.90 -5.39 -12.86
N TRP A 286 13.87 -6.26 -12.54
CA TRP A 286 15.12 -5.89 -11.85
C TRP A 286 16.29 -5.59 -12.79
N ARG A 287 16.03 -5.48 -14.10
CA ARG A 287 17.04 -5.19 -15.15
C ARG A 287 18.29 -6.07 -15.04
N LEU A 288 18.09 -7.37 -14.78
CA LEU A 288 19.16 -8.34 -14.63
C LEU A 288 19.79 -8.68 -16.01
N PRO A 289 21.02 -9.23 -16.02
CA PRO A 289 21.59 -9.86 -17.21
C PRO A 289 20.68 -10.96 -17.78
N LYS A 290 20.73 -11.19 -19.11
CA LYS A 290 19.87 -12.19 -19.78
C LYS A 290 20.19 -13.63 -19.39
N ASP A 291 21.40 -13.87 -18.90
CA ASP A 291 21.91 -15.13 -18.38
C ASP A 291 21.78 -15.26 -16.85
N ALA A 292 21.07 -14.33 -16.20
CA ALA A 292 20.84 -14.37 -14.76
C ALA A 292 20.15 -15.67 -14.32
N THR A 293 20.49 -16.11 -13.11
CA THR A 293 19.97 -17.36 -12.54
C THR A 293 19.06 -17.10 -11.34
N LEU A 294 18.45 -18.16 -10.82
CA LEU A 294 17.63 -18.11 -9.60
C LEU A 294 18.40 -17.46 -8.44
N ARG A 295 19.68 -17.79 -8.28
CA ARG A 295 20.55 -17.17 -7.27
C ARG A 295 20.59 -15.64 -7.38
N ASP A 296 20.66 -15.09 -8.59
CA ASP A 296 20.68 -13.63 -8.81
C ASP A 296 19.34 -13.01 -8.44
N VAL A 297 18.23 -13.66 -8.82
CA VAL A 297 16.87 -13.27 -8.46
C VAL A 297 16.68 -13.23 -6.94
N ILE A 298 17.08 -14.29 -6.23
CA ILE A 298 17.00 -14.31 -4.76
C ILE A 298 17.89 -13.24 -4.13
N THR A 299 19.03 -12.93 -4.75
CA THR A 299 19.94 -11.90 -4.26
C THR A 299 19.30 -10.51 -4.33
N VAL A 300 18.61 -10.19 -5.44
CA VAL A 300 17.91 -8.90 -5.57
C VAL A 300 16.66 -8.82 -4.69
N ILE A 301 15.86 -9.88 -4.63
CA ILE A 301 14.69 -9.93 -3.73
C ILE A 301 15.13 -9.64 -2.29
N ARG A 302 16.19 -10.32 -1.82
CA ARG A 302 16.74 -10.08 -0.47
C ARG A 302 17.20 -8.63 -0.24
N ALA A 303 17.65 -7.94 -1.28
CA ALA A 303 18.02 -6.53 -1.17
C ALA A 303 16.78 -5.64 -1.03
N ASP A 304 15.71 -5.93 -1.79
CA ASP A 304 14.41 -5.27 -1.65
C ASP A 304 13.87 -5.42 -0.21
N GLU A 305 13.93 -6.62 0.37
CA GLU A 305 13.54 -6.87 1.76
C GLU A 305 14.32 -6.00 2.77
N ALA A 306 15.62 -5.83 2.53
CA ALA A 306 16.46 -4.98 3.37
C ALA A 306 16.09 -3.50 3.25
N HIS A 307 15.63 -3.08 2.07
CA HIS A 307 15.08 -1.75 1.86
C HIS A 307 13.76 -1.58 2.61
N HIS A 308 12.81 -2.52 2.46
CA HIS A 308 11.52 -2.52 3.15
C HIS A 308 11.70 -2.49 4.68
N ARG A 309 12.64 -3.28 5.20
CA ARG A 309 13.05 -3.26 6.61
C ARG A 309 13.42 -1.85 7.07
N ASP A 310 14.30 -1.19 6.33
CA ASP A 310 14.85 0.10 6.70
C ASP A 310 13.80 1.21 6.62
N VAL A 311 12.98 1.20 5.56
CA VAL A 311 11.85 2.12 5.36
C VAL A 311 10.84 1.99 6.51
N ASN A 312 10.45 0.77 6.86
CA ASN A 312 9.43 0.53 7.89
C ASN A 312 9.96 0.83 9.31
N HIS A 313 11.20 0.45 9.63
CA HIS A 313 11.80 0.87 10.91
C HIS A 313 11.93 2.39 11.01
N TYR A 314 12.31 3.06 9.92
CA TYR A 314 12.38 4.52 9.85
C TYR A 314 11.00 5.18 10.04
N ALA A 315 9.96 4.68 9.37
CA ALA A 315 8.57 5.14 9.51
C ALA A 315 8.08 5.03 10.96
N SER A 316 8.45 3.94 11.62
CA SER A 316 8.15 3.70 13.03
C SER A 316 8.90 4.68 13.94
N ASP A 317 10.20 4.87 13.72
CA ASP A 317 11.05 5.76 14.52
C ASP A 317 10.60 7.22 14.47
N ILE A 318 10.23 7.73 13.28
CA ILE A 318 9.66 9.08 13.11
C ILE A 318 8.47 9.28 14.06
N GLN A 319 7.54 8.32 14.06
CA GLN A 319 6.32 8.41 14.85
C GLN A 319 6.58 8.24 16.35
N PHE A 320 7.57 7.45 16.74
CA PHE A 320 8.00 7.36 18.14
C PHE A 320 8.67 8.64 18.65
N GLN A 321 9.30 9.42 17.76
CA GLN A 321 9.79 10.76 18.08
C GLN A 321 8.67 11.82 18.16
N GLY A 322 7.40 11.43 17.95
CA GLY A 322 6.25 12.33 18.00
C GLY A 322 6.03 13.13 16.72
N LYS A 323 6.77 12.83 15.65
CA LYS A 323 6.62 13.46 14.33
C LYS A 323 5.57 12.74 13.49
N GLU A 324 4.95 13.46 12.57
CA GLU A 324 4.11 12.84 11.54
C GLU A 324 4.96 12.44 10.32
N LEU A 325 4.55 11.37 9.61
CA LEU A 325 5.26 10.92 8.40
C LEU A 325 5.43 12.04 7.36
N ARG A 326 4.48 12.97 7.26
CA ARG A 326 4.58 14.11 6.33
C ARG A 326 5.70 15.12 6.65
N GLU A 327 6.27 15.07 7.85
CA GLU A 327 7.33 15.97 8.33
C GLU A 327 8.74 15.43 8.01
N ALA A 328 8.83 14.16 7.63
CA ALA A 328 10.06 13.49 7.24
C ALA A 328 9.81 12.75 5.92
N PRO A 329 10.39 13.18 4.79
CA PRO A 329 10.09 12.58 3.50
C PRO A 329 10.38 11.08 3.51
N ALA A 330 9.55 10.31 2.81
CA ALA A 330 9.83 8.91 2.56
C ALA A 330 11.19 8.81 1.84
N PRO A 331 12.09 7.90 2.26
CA PRO A 331 13.31 7.65 1.52
C PRO A 331 12.92 7.04 0.17
N PHE A 332 13.15 7.76 -0.93
CA PHE A 332 12.64 7.42 -2.26
C PHE A 332 13.59 6.57 -3.10
N ASP A 333 14.69 6.10 -2.52
CA ASP A 333 15.74 5.44 -3.27
C ASP A 333 15.53 3.92 -3.23
N TYR A 334 14.46 3.47 -3.91
CA TYR A 334 14.34 2.08 -4.38
C TYR A 334 15.32 1.79 -5.54
N HIS A 335 16.08 2.79 -6.02
CA HIS A 335 16.70 2.80 -7.36
C HIS A 335 18.14 3.33 -7.38
#